data_AF-A0A673VFS1-F1
#
_entry.id   AF-A0A673VFS1-F1
#
_cell.length_a   1.000
_cell.length_b   1.000
_cell.length_c   1.000
_cell.angle_alpha   90.00
_cell.angle_beta   90.00
_cell.angle_gamma   90.00
#
_symmetry.space_group_name_H-M   'P 1'
#
loop_
_entity.id
_entity.type
_entity.pdbx_description
1 polymer ?
#
loop_
_entity_poly.entity_id
_entity_poly.type
_entity_poly.pdbx_seq_one_letter_code
_entity_poly.pdbx_strand_id
1 'polypeptide(L)'
;PGPSRTPWGPAPPLHRRSMPVDERDLQAALAPGALAAATAGTGAQGATLEWHEGSTESLSSGGSDSDESVYKVLLLGAPGVGKSTLARIFGGVEDGPEAEAAGHTYDRSIIVDGEEASLMVYDIWEQDSSHWLPGHCMAMGDAYVIVYSVTDKESFEKASELRVQLRRARQTDNVPIILVGNKSDLVRSREVSLDEGRACAVVFDCKFIETSAALHHNVQALFEGVVRQIRLRRDSKEANARRQAGTRRRESLGKKAKRFLGRIVARNSRKMAFRAKSKSCHDLSVL
;
A
#
# COMPACT_ATOMS: atom_id res chain seq x y z
N PRO A 1 33.31 -25.33 -7.07
CA PRO A 1 32.03 -24.58 -7.08
C PRO A 1 31.27 -24.82 -5.76
N GLY A 2 31.42 -23.91 -4.80
CA GLY A 2 30.67 -23.96 -3.54
C GLY A 2 29.23 -23.44 -3.75
N PRO A 3 28.27 -23.83 -2.89
CA PRO A 3 26.90 -23.34 -3.01
C PRO A 3 26.87 -21.82 -2.80
N SER A 4 26.20 -21.13 -3.70
CA SER A 4 25.88 -19.71 -3.61
C SER A 4 25.09 -19.46 -2.34
N ARG A 5 25.76 -18.93 -1.32
CA ARG A 5 25.11 -18.48 -0.08
C ARG A 5 24.29 -17.24 -0.41
N THR A 6 22.96 -17.37 -0.33
CA THR A 6 22.09 -16.20 -0.23
C THR A 6 22.47 -15.42 1.05
N PRO A 7 22.38 -14.08 1.05
CA PRO A 7 22.76 -13.26 2.20
C PRO A 7 21.88 -13.49 3.45
N TRP A 8 20.83 -14.30 3.34
CA TRP A 8 19.82 -14.55 4.38
C TRP A 8 20.11 -15.80 5.24
N GLY A 9 21.24 -16.47 5.05
CA GLY A 9 21.45 -17.80 5.65
C GLY A 9 20.54 -18.86 5.02
N PRO A 10 20.64 -20.13 5.43
CA PRO A 10 19.76 -21.18 4.92
C PRO A 10 18.30 -20.82 5.24
N ALA A 11 17.43 -20.91 4.22
CA ALA A 11 16.00 -20.68 4.40
C ALA A 11 15.46 -21.61 5.50
N PRO A 12 14.69 -21.10 6.49
CA PRO A 12 13.97 -21.98 7.39
C PRO A 12 13.02 -22.85 6.57
N PRO A 13 12.77 -24.11 6.98
CA PRO A 13 11.84 -24.99 6.27
C PRO A 13 10.49 -24.28 6.19
N LEU A 14 9.99 -24.16 4.95
CA LEU A 14 8.67 -23.61 4.64
C LEU A 14 7.66 -24.29 5.58
N HIS A 15 7.19 -23.57 6.60
CA HIS A 15 6.03 -24.01 7.36
C HIS A 15 4.86 -23.83 6.42
N ARG A 16 4.49 -24.93 5.77
CA ARG A 16 3.35 -25.07 4.90
C ARG A 16 2.07 -24.74 5.68
N ARG A 17 1.75 -23.46 5.76
CA ARG A 17 0.38 -22.97 5.84
C ARG A 17 0.05 -22.39 4.48
N SER A 18 -0.19 -23.31 3.54
CA SER A 18 -0.94 -23.02 2.34
C SER A 18 -2.34 -22.57 2.79
N MET A 19 -2.51 -21.26 2.98
CA MET A 19 -3.83 -20.67 2.77
C MET A 19 -3.99 -20.57 1.26
N PRO A 20 -4.87 -21.36 0.62
CA PRO A 20 -5.20 -21.09 -0.76
C PRO A 20 -5.75 -19.67 -0.80
N VAL A 21 -5.09 -18.78 -1.53
CA VAL A 21 -5.73 -17.54 -1.96
C VAL A 21 -6.94 -18.01 -2.76
N ASP A 22 -8.13 -17.75 -2.25
CA ASP A 22 -9.36 -18.20 -2.88
C ASP A 22 -9.39 -17.55 -4.27
N GLU A 23 -9.19 -18.36 -5.31
CA GLU A 23 -9.20 -17.92 -6.71
C GLU A 23 -10.53 -17.21 -7.04
N ARG A 24 -11.57 -17.49 -6.23
CA ARG A 24 -12.86 -16.80 -6.21
C ARG A 24 -12.80 -15.34 -5.79
N ASP A 25 -11.85 -14.88 -4.97
CA ASP A 25 -11.70 -13.46 -4.63
C ASP A 25 -11.08 -12.67 -5.79
N LEU A 26 -10.20 -13.31 -6.56
CA LEU A 26 -9.70 -12.78 -7.83
C LEU A 26 -10.79 -12.85 -8.92
N GLN A 27 -11.53 -13.96 -9.03
CA GLN A 27 -12.59 -14.16 -10.03
C GLN A 27 -13.88 -13.38 -9.76
N ALA A 28 -14.26 -13.14 -8.50
CA ALA A 28 -15.41 -12.32 -8.13
C ALA A 28 -15.17 -10.83 -8.44
N ALA A 29 -13.90 -10.40 -8.47
CA ALA A 29 -13.52 -9.06 -8.91
C ALA A 29 -13.40 -8.92 -10.45
N LEU A 30 -13.49 -10.02 -11.20
CA LEU A 30 -13.21 -10.14 -12.64
C LEU A 30 -14.44 -10.31 -13.54
N ALA A 31 -15.67 -10.25 -13.03
CA ALA A 31 -16.86 -10.46 -13.87
C ALA A 31 -17.15 -9.25 -14.80
N PRO A 32 -17.21 -9.42 -16.14
CA PRO A 32 -17.62 -8.37 -17.05
C PRO A 32 -19.14 -8.35 -17.27
N GLY A 33 -19.74 -7.17 -17.11
CA GLY A 33 -20.80 -6.69 -17.98
C GLY A 33 -22.22 -7.19 -17.73
N ALA A 34 -22.96 -6.45 -16.92
CA ALA A 34 -24.38 -6.20 -17.16
C ALA A 34 -24.53 -5.36 -18.45
N LEU A 35 -24.55 -6.01 -19.62
CA LEU A 35 -25.18 -5.47 -20.83
C LEU A 35 -25.48 -6.57 -21.86
N ALA A 36 -26.57 -7.32 -21.61
CA ALA A 36 -27.23 -8.12 -22.64
C ALA A 36 -28.73 -8.24 -22.29
N ALA A 37 -29.44 -7.13 -22.35
CA ALA A 37 -30.90 -7.12 -22.37
C ALA A 37 -31.35 -6.49 -23.70
N ALA A 38 -31.45 -7.32 -24.73
CA ALA A 38 -32.46 -7.26 -25.80
C ALA A 38 -32.03 -8.14 -26.98
N THR A 39 -32.36 -9.44 -26.95
CA THR A 39 -32.89 -10.18 -28.10
C THR A 39 -33.48 -11.51 -27.63
N ALA A 40 -34.80 -11.62 -27.81
CA ALA A 40 -35.68 -12.78 -27.88
C ALA A 40 -35.13 -14.21 -27.67
N GLY A 41 -35.92 -15.02 -26.92
CA GLY A 41 -36.34 -16.33 -27.44
C GLY A 41 -36.19 -17.56 -26.51
N THR A 42 -37.32 -17.97 -25.93
CA THR A 42 -37.80 -19.37 -25.75
C THR A 42 -37.13 -20.35 -24.76
N GLY A 43 -37.93 -20.72 -23.74
CA GLY A 43 -38.03 -22.06 -23.10
C GLY A 43 -36.92 -22.43 -22.11
N ALA A 44 -37.13 -23.18 -21.02
CA ALA A 44 -38.27 -23.80 -20.36
C ALA A 44 -37.71 -24.46 -19.06
N GLN A 45 -38.46 -24.43 -17.95
CA GLN A 45 -38.33 -25.29 -16.74
C GLN A 45 -37.03 -25.12 -15.91
N GLY A 46 -37.01 -24.91 -14.60
CA GLY A 46 -37.94 -25.27 -13.52
C GLY A 46 -37.17 -26.08 -12.47
N ALA A 47 -36.69 -25.47 -11.39
CA ALA A 47 -36.37 -26.12 -10.11
C ALA A 47 -36.04 -25.06 -9.04
N THR A 48 -36.81 -25.09 -7.95
CA THR A 48 -36.74 -24.24 -6.75
C THR A 48 -36.01 -25.01 -5.63
N LEU A 49 -35.65 -24.29 -4.54
CA LEU A 49 -35.24 -24.73 -3.18
C LEU A 49 -33.71 -24.70 -2.98
N GLU A 50 -33.12 -24.21 -1.88
CA GLU A 50 -33.58 -23.81 -0.54
C GLU A 50 -32.40 -23.06 0.14
N TRP A 51 -32.64 -21.97 0.88
CA TRP A 51 -31.60 -21.28 1.65
C TRP A 51 -31.61 -21.77 3.10
N HIS A 52 -30.47 -22.27 3.59
CA HIS A 52 -30.29 -22.60 4.99
C HIS A 52 -29.40 -21.55 5.67
N GLU A 53 -30.01 -20.75 6.54
CA GLU A 53 -29.34 -19.96 7.58
C GLU A 53 -28.69 -20.88 8.61
N GLY A 54 -27.42 -20.65 8.90
CA GLY A 54 -26.67 -21.33 9.95
C GLY A 54 -25.89 -20.32 10.76
N SER A 55 -26.54 -19.76 11.78
CA SER A 55 -25.93 -18.97 12.85
C SER A 55 -24.86 -19.79 13.58
N THR A 56 -23.67 -19.23 13.78
CA THR A 56 -22.71 -19.75 14.76
C THR A 56 -22.23 -18.63 15.68
N GLU A 57 -22.35 -18.90 16.97
CA GLU A 57 -22.20 -17.96 18.07
C GLU A 57 -20.75 -17.62 18.36
N SER A 58 -20.54 -16.38 18.80
CA SER A 58 -19.25 -15.78 19.11
C SER A 58 -18.77 -16.18 20.51
N LEU A 59 -17.54 -16.71 20.60
CA LEU A 59 -16.78 -16.76 21.85
C LEU A 59 -15.59 -15.81 21.75
N SER A 60 -15.75 -14.67 22.40
CA SER A 60 -14.72 -13.65 22.58
C SER A 60 -13.63 -14.13 23.54
N SER A 61 -12.43 -14.36 23.01
CA SER A 61 -11.19 -14.49 23.77
C SER A 61 -10.39 -13.18 23.63
N GLY A 62 -10.14 -12.52 24.75
CA GLY A 62 -9.34 -11.30 24.86
C GLY A 62 -7.84 -11.56 24.75
N GLY A 63 -7.39 -12.00 23.58
CA GLY A 63 -5.98 -11.93 23.18
C GLY A 63 -5.69 -10.56 22.59
N SER A 64 -4.57 -9.94 22.98
CA SER A 64 -3.96 -8.86 22.21
C SER A 64 -3.53 -9.46 20.87
N ASP A 65 -4.44 -9.43 19.90
CA ASP A 65 -4.19 -9.80 18.51
C ASP A 65 -3.16 -8.80 17.97
N SER A 66 -1.87 -9.12 18.15
CA SER A 66 -0.83 -8.59 17.28
C SER A 66 -1.12 -9.18 15.92
N ASP A 67 -2.07 -8.54 15.22
CA ASP A 67 -2.53 -8.90 13.89
C ASP A 67 -1.28 -9.18 13.07
N GLU A 68 -1.02 -10.46 12.80
CA GLU A 68 0.10 -10.96 12.01
C GLU A 68 -0.19 -10.60 10.54
N SER A 69 -0.40 -9.31 10.29
CA SER A 69 -0.86 -8.79 9.03
C SER A 69 0.26 -8.96 8.02
N VAL A 70 0.01 -9.81 7.03
CA VAL A 70 0.85 -9.88 5.84
C VAL A 70 0.80 -8.53 5.13
N TYR A 71 1.96 -7.89 4.96
CA TYR A 71 2.08 -6.62 4.26
C TYR A 71 2.09 -6.82 2.74
N LYS A 72 1.10 -6.25 2.05
CA LYS A 72 0.99 -6.30 0.59
C LYS A 72 1.87 -5.22 -0.06
N VAL A 73 2.87 -5.64 -0.82
CA VAL A 73 3.82 -4.75 -1.49
C VAL A 73 3.70 -4.90 -3.00
N LEU A 74 3.42 -3.81 -3.71
CA LEU A 74 3.34 -3.83 -5.17
C LEU A 74 4.59 -3.22 -5.80
N LEU A 75 5.12 -3.91 -6.81
CA LEU A 75 6.21 -3.41 -7.65
C LEU A 75 5.63 -2.72 -8.90
N LEU A 76 5.98 -1.46 -9.13
CA LEU A 76 5.56 -0.66 -10.27
C LEU A 76 6.79 -0.20 -11.05
N GLY A 77 6.65 0.08 -12.34
CA GLY A 77 7.75 0.60 -13.17
C GLY A 77 7.69 0.10 -14.60
N ALA A 78 8.48 0.71 -15.48
CA ALA A 78 8.54 0.33 -16.89
C ALA A 78 8.98 -1.16 -17.10
N PRO A 79 8.77 -1.74 -18.29
CA PRO A 79 9.26 -3.09 -18.60
C PRO A 79 10.79 -3.15 -18.52
N GLY A 80 11.34 -4.29 -18.12
CA GLY A 80 12.80 -4.52 -18.14
C GLY A 80 13.63 -3.77 -17.08
N VAL A 81 13.01 -2.97 -16.19
CA VAL A 81 13.72 -2.27 -15.10
C VAL A 81 14.21 -3.21 -13.98
N GLY A 82 13.71 -4.45 -13.94
CA GLY A 82 14.13 -5.49 -12.98
C GLY A 82 13.19 -5.73 -11.80
N LYS A 83 11.89 -5.42 -11.94
CA LYS A 83 10.84 -5.70 -10.93
C LYS A 83 10.80 -7.19 -10.55
N SER A 84 10.64 -8.07 -11.54
CA SER A 84 10.60 -9.52 -11.36
C SER A 84 11.87 -10.08 -10.74
N THR A 85 13.04 -9.55 -11.13
CA THR A 85 14.31 -9.99 -10.53
C THR A 85 14.38 -9.63 -9.04
N LEU A 86 13.97 -8.41 -8.66
CA LEU A 86 13.90 -8.02 -7.25
C LEU A 86 12.91 -8.90 -6.47
N ALA A 87 11.75 -9.21 -7.07
CA ALA A 87 10.72 -10.06 -6.45
C ALA A 87 11.21 -11.50 -6.23
N ARG A 88 11.87 -12.12 -7.22
CA ARG A 88 12.45 -13.47 -7.10
C ARG A 88 13.56 -13.54 -6.06
N ILE A 89 14.46 -12.56 -6.05
CA ILE A 89 15.53 -12.47 -5.03
C ILE A 89 14.92 -12.37 -3.65
N PHE A 90 13.86 -11.56 -3.48
CA PHE A 90 13.12 -11.48 -2.24
C PHE A 90 12.50 -12.82 -1.85
N GLY A 91 11.76 -13.46 -2.76
CA GLY A 91 11.11 -14.76 -2.53
C GLY A 91 12.09 -15.92 -2.26
N GLY A 92 13.39 -15.73 -2.51
CA GLY A 92 14.39 -16.80 -2.35
C GLY A 92 14.24 -17.91 -3.39
N VAL A 93 13.60 -17.60 -4.51
CA VAL A 93 13.39 -18.53 -5.63
C VAL A 93 14.70 -18.61 -6.41
N GLU A 94 15.38 -19.75 -6.32
CA GLU A 94 16.51 -20.07 -7.20
C GLU A 94 15.98 -20.51 -8.57
N ASP A 95 16.76 -20.31 -9.64
CA ASP A 95 16.36 -20.67 -11.00
C ASP A 95 16.10 -22.19 -11.08
N GLY A 96 14.82 -22.56 -11.20
CA GLY A 96 14.35 -23.96 -11.21
C GLY A 96 12.85 -24.07 -11.52
N PRO A 97 12.31 -25.29 -11.70
CA PRO A 97 10.90 -25.50 -12.09
C PRO A 97 9.89 -24.98 -11.05
N GLU A 98 10.31 -24.82 -9.80
CA GLU A 98 9.49 -24.23 -8.72
C GLU A 98 9.25 -22.72 -8.92
N ALA A 99 10.12 -22.05 -9.69
CA ALA A 99 9.97 -20.64 -10.06
C ALA A 99 8.79 -20.39 -11.03
N GLU A 100 8.46 -21.37 -11.87
CA GLU A 100 7.31 -21.30 -12.79
C GLU A 100 5.98 -21.50 -12.04
N ALA A 101 5.99 -22.20 -10.90
CA ALA A 101 4.80 -22.46 -10.09
C ALA A 101 4.40 -21.30 -9.17
N ALA A 102 5.36 -20.44 -8.76
CA ALA A 102 5.11 -19.32 -7.86
C ALA A 102 4.27 -18.19 -8.49
N GLY A 103 4.14 -18.16 -9.81
CA GLY A 103 3.44 -17.09 -10.53
C GLY A 103 4.09 -15.72 -10.29
N HIS A 104 3.28 -14.71 -10.00
CA HIS A 104 3.68 -13.29 -9.87
C HIS A 104 3.54 -12.74 -8.45
N THR A 105 3.46 -13.64 -7.47
CA THR A 105 3.31 -13.31 -6.05
C THR A 105 4.38 -14.06 -5.26
N TYR A 106 5.13 -13.35 -4.43
CA TYR A 106 6.22 -13.89 -3.64
C TYR A 106 5.99 -13.57 -2.17
N ASP A 107 5.80 -14.59 -1.32
CA ASP A 107 5.66 -14.43 0.11
C ASP A 107 6.96 -14.77 0.84
N ARG A 108 7.32 -13.94 1.84
CA ARG A 108 8.44 -14.24 2.74
C ARG A 108 8.33 -13.46 4.04
N SER A 109 8.67 -14.12 5.14
CA SER A 109 8.88 -13.48 6.44
C SER A 109 10.33 -13.01 6.60
N ILE A 110 10.50 -11.79 7.08
CA ILE A 110 11.80 -11.20 7.41
C ILE A 110 11.77 -10.60 8.82
N ILE A 111 12.91 -10.61 9.52
CA ILE A 111 13.05 -9.96 10.82
C ILE A 111 13.54 -8.53 10.59
N VAL A 112 12.77 -7.55 11.05
CA VAL A 112 13.12 -6.12 10.95
C VAL A 112 13.06 -5.52 12.34
N ASP A 113 14.18 -4.96 12.79
CA ASP A 113 14.31 -4.30 14.09
C ASP A 113 13.88 -5.19 15.28
N GLY A 114 14.15 -6.50 15.18
CA GLY A 114 13.86 -7.51 16.21
C GLY A 114 12.46 -8.13 16.13
N GLU A 115 11.61 -7.67 15.22
CA GLU A 115 10.24 -8.15 15.04
C GLU A 115 10.05 -8.78 13.66
N GLU A 116 9.43 -9.96 13.60
CA GLU A 116 9.07 -10.61 12.34
C GLU A 116 8.00 -9.81 11.57
N ALA A 117 8.12 -9.80 10.25
CA ALA A 117 7.16 -9.20 9.33
C ALA A 117 7.01 -10.11 8.10
N SER A 118 5.77 -10.50 7.83
CA SER A 118 5.41 -11.24 6.62
C SER A 118 5.10 -10.26 5.50
N LEU A 119 5.77 -10.38 4.36
CA LEU A 119 5.45 -9.60 3.16
C LEU A 119 4.92 -10.51 2.06
N MET A 120 3.97 -9.97 1.30
CA MET A 120 3.51 -10.53 0.03
C MET A 120 3.84 -9.52 -1.08
N VAL A 121 4.81 -9.85 -1.91
CA VAL A 121 5.31 -9.00 -3.00
C VAL A 121 4.64 -9.40 -4.30
N TYR A 122 3.95 -8.45 -4.93
CA TYR A 122 3.25 -8.64 -6.20
C TYR A 122 4.05 -8.02 -7.35
N ASP A 123 4.40 -8.85 -8.33
CA ASP A 123 5.05 -8.49 -9.60
C ASP A 123 4.07 -8.64 -10.77
N ILE A 124 2.89 -8.01 -10.64
CA ILE A 124 1.80 -8.09 -11.63
C ILE A 124 1.71 -6.85 -12.53
N TRP A 125 2.56 -5.85 -12.31
CA TRP A 125 2.51 -4.58 -13.04
C TRP A 125 2.96 -4.72 -14.50
N GLU A 126 2.12 -4.25 -15.43
CA GLU A 126 2.34 -4.27 -16.89
C GLU A 126 2.50 -5.67 -17.49
N GLN A 127 2.13 -6.71 -16.76
CA GLN A 127 2.22 -8.07 -17.25
C GLN A 127 1.02 -8.48 -18.11
N ASP A 128 -0.17 -8.00 -17.77
CA ASP A 128 -1.37 -8.20 -18.57
C ASP A 128 -1.72 -6.93 -19.33
N SER A 129 -1.93 -7.04 -20.64
CA SER A 129 -2.35 -5.97 -21.55
C SER A 129 -3.77 -5.43 -21.26
N SER A 130 -4.34 -5.77 -20.11
CA SER A 130 -5.68 -5.42 -19.71
C SER A 130 -5.68 -4.11 -18.93
N HIS A 131 -6.45 -3.14 -19.44
CA HIS A 131 -6.58 -1.77 -18.92
C HIS A 131 -7.21 -1.66 -17.52
N TRP A 132 -7.70 -2.75 -16.93
CA TRP A 132 -8.31 -2.78 -15.59
C TRP A 132 -7.31 -3.01 -14.44
N LEU A 133 -6.18 -3.68 -14.70
CA LEU A 133 -5.15 -3.98 -13.69
C LEU A 133 -4.59 -2.72 -12.98
N PRO A 134 -4.31 -1.61 -13.68
CA PRO A 134 -3.62 -0.48 -13.06
C PRO A 134 -4.39 0.14 -11.89
N GLY A 135 -5.71 0.31 -12.03
CA GLY A 135 -6.55 0.86 -10.96
C GLY A 135 -6.63 -0.04 -9.74
N HIS A 136 -6.73 -1.35 -9.95
CA HIS A 136 -6.77 -2.34 -8.88
C HIS A 136 -5.42 -2.43 -8.13
N CYS A 137 -4.31 -2.49 -8.87
CA CYS A 137 -2.96 -2.47 -8.30
C CYS A 137 -2.75 -1.23 -7.42
N MET A 138 -3.15 -0.05 -7.90
CA MET A 138 -3.02 1.20 -7.16
C MET A 138 -3.87 1.26 -5.87
N ALA A 139 -4.89 0.40 -5.72
CA ALA A 139 -5.75 0.36 -4.53
C ALA A 139 -5.33 -0.71 -3.49
N MET A 140 -4.65 -1.78 -3.90
CA MET A 140 -4.46 -2.97 -3.06
C MET A 140 -3.31 -2.88 -2.03
N GLY A 141 -2.27 -2.11 -2.31
CA GLY A 141 -1.01 -2.17 -1.58
C GLY A 141 -1.01 -1.46 -0.24
N ASP A 142 -0.38 -2.11 0.75
CA ASP A 142 0.10 -1.51 2.00
C ASP A 142 1.40 -0.71 1.78
N ALA A 143 2.13 -1.00 0.70
CA ALA A 143 3.28 -0.24 0.24
C ALA A 143 3.47 -0.35 -1.28
N TYR A 144 4.13 0.65 -1.85
CA TYR A 144 4.49 0.67 -3.27
C TYR A 144 5.98 0.90 -3.47
N VAL A 145 6.57 0.08 -4.33
CA VAL A 145 7.96 0.22 -4.77
C VAL A 145 7.94 0.57 -6.25
N ILE A 146 8.34 1.79 -6.58
CA ILE A 146 8.41 2.27 -7.97
C ILE A 146 9.85 2.14 -8.44
N VAL A 147 10.09 1.24 -9.39
CA VAL A 147 11.41 0.87 -9.88
C VAL A 147 11.68 1.51 -11.23
N TYR A 148 12.85 2.11 -11.38
CA TYR A 148 13.42 2.51 -12.66
C TYR A 148 14.83 1.93 -12.82
N SER A 149 15.39 1.96 -14.02
CA SER A 149 16.79 1.60 -14.27
C SER A 149 17.65 2.85 -14.31
N VAL A 150 18.77 2.89 -13.58
CA VAL A 150 19.68 4.06 -13.64
C VAL A 150 20.32 4.26 -15.02
N THR A 151 20.23 3.26 -15.89
CA THR A 151 20.73 3.26 -17.27
C THR A 151 19.68 3.58 -18.32
N ASP A 152 18.49 4.02 -17.91
CA ASP A 152 17.37 4.28 -18.81
C ASP A 152 16.58 5.47 -18.28
N LYS A 153 16.82 6.64 -18.87
CA LYS A 153 16.15 7.87 -18.48
C LYS A 153 14.63 7.84 -18.72
N GLU A 154 14.16 7.16 -19.76
CA GLU A 154 12.72 7.04 -20.04
C GLU A 154 12.01 6.26 -18.92
N SER A 155 12.66 5.21 -18.40
CA SER A 155 12.13 4.47 -17.24
C SER A 155 12.00 5.33 -15.98
N PHE A 156 12.88 6.32 -15.80
CA PHE A 156 12.85 7.25 -14.67
C PHE A 156 11.75 8.31 -14.81
N GLU A 157 11.54 8.83 -16.02
CA GLU A 157 10.40 9.69 -16.33
C GLU A 157 9.09 8.93 -16.09
N LYS A 158 9.02 7.66 -16.52
CA LYS A 158 7.86 6.80 -16.27
C LYS A 158 7.59 6.57 -14.79
N ALA A 159 8.63 6.33 -13.98
CA ALA A 159 8.49 6.19 -12.53
C ALA A 159 7.88 7.45 -11.89
N SER A 160 8.24 8.63 -12.38
CA SER A 160 7.68 9.91 -11.93
C SER A 160 6.19 10.03 -12.30
N GLU A 161 5.79 9.62 -13.51
CA GLU A 161 4.38 9.57 -13.91
C GLU A 161 3.57 8.62 -13.02
N LEU A 162 4.07 7.41 -12.79
CA LEU A 162 3.42 6.39 -11.96
C LEU A 162 3.21 6.90 -10.53
N ARG A 163 4.17 7.63 -9.98
CA ARG A 163 4.05 8.27 -8.67
C ARG A 163 2.91 9.30 -8.63
N VAL A 164 2.76 10.10 -9.67
CA VAL A 164 1.66 11.07 -9.79
C VAL A 164 0.31 10.35 -9.92
N GLN A 165 0.23 9.30 -10.73
CA GLN A 165 -0.98 8.49 -10.88
C GLN A 165 -1.39 7.83 -9.57
N LEU A 166 -0.44 7.21 -8.86
CA LEU A 166 -0.68 6.59 -7.56
C LEU A 166 -1.15 7.62 -6.52
N ARG A 167 -0.59 8.83 -6.52
CA ARG A 167 -1.07 9.93 -5.65
C ARG A 167 -2.53 10.27 -5.92
N ARG A 168 -2.93 10.30 -7.19
CA ARG A 168 -4.31 10.63 -7.61
C ARG A 168 -5.28 9.52 -7.23
N ALA A 169 -4.85 8.26 -7.30
CA ALA A 169 -5.66 7.10 -6.90
C ALA A 169 -5.81 6.97 -5.38
N ARG A 170 -4.79 7.37 -4.61
CA ARG A 170 -4.71 7.17 -3.14
C ARG A 170 -4.63 8.48 -2.34
N GLN A 171 -5.48 9.45 -2.68
CA GLN A 171 -5.40 10.81 -2.12
C GLN A 171 -5.57 10.87 -0.60
N THR A 172 -6.33 9.96 0.00
CA THR A 172 -6.63 9.93 1.44
C THR A 172 -5.69 9.06 2.25
N ASP A 173 -4.83 8.28 1.58
CA ASP A 173 -4.10 7.21 2.22
C ASP A 173 -2.63 7.61 2.36
N ASN A 174 -2.15 7.60 3.60
CA ASN A 174 -0.73 7.72 3.86
C ASN A 174 -0.07 6.36 3.66
N VAL A 175 0.10 5.95 2.40
CA VAL A 175 0.77 4.70 2.02
C VAL A 175 2.26 4.98 1.76
N PRO A 176 3.19 4.18 2.28
CA PRO A 176 4.60 4.30 1.97
C PRO A 176 4.90 4.04 0.49
N ILE A 177 5.66 4.95 -0.11
CA ILE A 177 6.16 4.83 -1.48
C ILE A 177 7.69 4.94 -1.45
N ILE A 178 8.35 3.96 -2.07
CA ILE A 178 9.80 3.90 -2.20
C ILE A 178 10.14 3.97 -3.69
N LEU A 179 10.93 4.97 -4.08
CA LEU A 179 11.51 5.09 -5.40
C LEU A 179 12.84 4.33 -5.43
N VAL A 180 13.03 3.46 -6.42
CA VAL A 180 14.18 2.56 -6.53
C VAL A 180 14.90 2.76 -7.85
N GLY A 181 16.15 3.21 -7.79
CA GLY A 181 17.07 3.20 -8.94
C GLY A 181 17.81 1.86 -9.01
N ASN A 182 17.32 0.94 -9.83
CA ASN A 182 17.93 -0.37 -10.01
C ASN A 182 19.06 -0.34 -11.06
N LYS A 183 19.86 -1.41 -11.10
CA LYS A 183 21.04 -1.58 -11.98
C LYS A 183 22.16 -0.58 -11.69
N SER A 184 22.30 -0.18 -10.43
CA SER A 184 23.35 0.75 -9.97
C SER A 184 24.78 0.27 -10.25
N ASP A 185 24.96 -1.03 -10.51
CA ASP A 185 26.21 -1.66 -10.93
C ASP A 185 26.68 -1.24 -12.34
N LEU A 186 25.77 -0.80 -13.21
CA LEU A 186 26.07 -0.42 -14.59
C LEU A 186 26.57 1.04 -14.70
N VAL A 187 27.63 1.38 -13.95
CA VAL A 187 28.14 2.75 -13.80
C VAL A 187 28.46 3.43 -15.13
N ARG A 188 29.01 2.69 -16.10
CA ARG A 188 29.41 3.25 -17.40
C ARG A 188 28.22 3.58 -18.33
N SER A 189 27.07 2.95 -18.08
CA SER A 189 25.84 3.15 -18.84
C SER A 189 24.83 4.00 -18.08
N ARG A 190 25.24 4.65 -16.98
CA ARG A 190 24.34 5.43 -16.15
C ARG A 190 23.87 6.68 -16.90
N GLU A 191 22.55 6.83 -16.99
CA GLU A 191 21.86 7.98 -17.58
C GLU A 191 21.20 8.86 -16.51
N VAL A 192 20.90 8.29 -15.34
CA VAL A 192 20.28 8.99 -14.20
C VAL A 192 21.24 8.98 -13.02
N SER A 193 21.65 10.17 -12.60
CA SER A 193 22.53 10.34 -11.45
C SER A 193 21.81 10.03 -10.13
N LEU A 194 22.60 9.71 -9.12
CA LEU A 194 22.10 9.45 -7.76
C LEU A 194 21.42 10.70 -7.17
N ASP A 195 21.93 11.90 -7.50
CA ASP A 195 21.36 13.17 -7.03
C ASP A 195 20.03 13.48 -7.70
N GLU A 196 19.86 13.19 -9.00
CA GLU A 196 18.56 13.31 -9.69
C GLU A 196 17.51 12.39 -9.07
N GLY A 197 17.86 11.14 -8.79
CA GLY A 197 16.98 10.19 -8.10
C GLY A 197 16.57 10.67 -6.71
N ARG A 198 17.52 11.17 -5.92
CA ARG A 198 17.27 11.76 -4.59
C ARG A 198 16.39 13.00 -4.66
N ALA A 199 16.69 13.93 -5.56
CA ALA A 199 15.92 15.16 -5.73
C ALA A 199 14.47 14.85 -6.13
N CYS A 200 14.28 13.91 -7.06
CA CYS A 200 12.97 13.42 -7.48
C CYS A 200 12.18 12.83 -6.30
N ALA A 201 12.81 11.99 -5.49
CA ALA A 201 12.15 11.42 -4.31
C ALA A 201 11.74 12.49 -3.27
N VAL A 202 12.54 13.54 -3.08
CA VAL A 202 12.17 14.68 -2.23
C VAL A 202 10.95 15.42 -2.80
N VAL A 203 10.95 15.74 -4.09
CA VAL A 203 9.83 16.42 -4.78
C VAL A 203 8.54 15.62 -4.66
N PHE A 204 8.63 14.29 -4.75
CA PHE A 204 7.47 13.41 -4.68
C PHE A 204 7.16 12.85 -3.29
N ASP A 205 7.86 13.28 -2.23
CA ASP A 205 7.68 12.77 -0.86
C ASP A 205 7.75 11.22 -0.80
N CYS A 206 8.79 10.67 -1.40
CA CYS A 206 9.10 9.24 -1.41
C CYS A 206 10.38 8.97 -0.60
N LYS A 207 10.56 7.73 -0.16
CA LYS A 207 11.90 7.24 0.19
C LYS A 207 12.65 6.87 -1.09
N PHE A 208 13.98 6.89 -1.02
CA PHE A 208 14.85 6.59 -2.16
C PHE A 208 15.94 5.60 -1.78
N ILE A 209 16.21 4.65 -2.67
CA ILE A 209 17.34 3.73 -2.56
C ILE A 209 17.80 3.32 -3.96
N GLU A 210 19.11 3.21 -4.16
CA GLU A 210 19.65 2.54 -5.35
C GLU A 210 19.97 1.08 -5.03
N THR A 211 19.61 0.18 -5.95
CA THR A 211 19.82 -1.25 -5.81
C THR A 211 20.59 -1.82 -7.01
N SER A 212 21.19 -2.98 -6.84
CA SER A 212 21.58 -3.84 -7.94
C SER A 212 21.01 -5.22 -7.67
N ALA A 213 19.98 -5.59 -8.40
CA ALA A 213 19.45 -6.94 -8.36
C ALA A 213 20.53 -7.97 -8.77
N ALA A 214 21.33 -7.65 -9.79
CA ALA A 214 22.40 -8.53 -10.29
C ALA A 214 23.49 -8.81 -9.25
N LEU A 215 23.84 -7.82 -8.43
CA LEU A 215 24.86 -7.95 -7.38
C LEU A 215 24.27 -8.19 -5.98
N HIS A 216 22.95 -8.39 -5.87
CA HIS A 216 22.23 -8.42 -4.60
C HIS A 216 22.49 -7.21 -3.68
N HIS A 217 22.90 -6.07 -4.25
CA HIS A 217 23.23 -4.87 -3.50
C HIS A 217 21.97 -4.10 -3.11
N ASN A 218 21.84 -3.77 -1.82
CA ASN A 218 20.72 -3.04 -1.22
C ASN A 218 19.32 -3.67 -1.38
N VAL A 219 19.21 -4.89 -1.90
CA VAL A 219 17.91 -5.58 -2.06
C VAL A 219 17.27 -5.87 -0.69
N GLN A 220 18.06 -6.37 0.27
CA GLN A 220 17.59 -6.56 1.64
C GLN A 220 17.16 -5.24 2.30
N ALA A 221 18.01 -4.21 2.20
CA ALA A 221 17.74 -2.89 2.77
C ALA A 221 16.45 -2.26 2.20
N LEU A 222 16.14 -2.51 0.92
CA LEU A 222 14.87 -2.09 0.31
C LEU A 222 13.67 -2.69 1.05
N PHE A 223 13.60 -4.03 1.21
CA PHE A 223 12.43 -4.67 1.82
C PHE A 223 12.32 -4.43 3.33
N GLU A 224 13.44 -4.37 4.05
CA GLU A 224 13.40 -3.91 5.44
C GLU A 224 12.92 -2.45 5.55
N GLY A 225 13.38 -1.59 4.63
CA GLY A 225 12.94 -0.21 4.53
C GLY A 225 11.43 -0.09 4.28
N VAL A 226 10.86 -0.96 3.45
CA VAL A 226 9.40 -1.05 3.23
C VAL A 226 8.68 -1.36 4.56
N VAL A 227 9.10 -2.40 5.27
CA VAL A 227 8.49 -2.77 6.56
C VAL A 227 8.56 -1.62 7.56
N ARG A 228 9.73 -0.99 7.73
CA ARG A 228 9.90 0.18 8.61
C ARG A 228 8.92 1.30 8.24
N GLN A 229 8.78 1.59 6.96
CA GLN A 229 7.88 2.65 6.49
C GLN A 229 6.39 2.33 6.68
N ILE A 230 5.98 1.06 6.61
CA ILE A 230 4.62 0.63 6.92
C ILE A 230 4.35 0.78 8.41
N ARG A 231 5.21 0.22 9.27
CA ARG A 231 5.07 0.29 10.74
C ARG A 231 4.98 1.73 11.23
N LEU A 232 5.88 2.61 10.77
CA LEU A 232 5.87 4.04 11.11
C LEU A 232 4.53 4.74 10.81
N ARG A 233 3.86 4.36 9.71
CA ARG A 233 2.59 4.97 9.30
C ARG A 233 1.40 4.38 10.06
N ARG A 234 1.43 3.07 10.38
CA ARG A 234 0.44 2.42 11.24
C ARG A 234 0.45 3.01 12.64
N ASP A 235 1.63 3.11 13.27
CA ASP A 235 1.78 3.69 14.62
C ASP A 235 1.27 5.14 14.68
N SER A 236 1.59 5.93 13.65
CA SER A 236 1.12 7.32 13.53
C SER A 236 -0.40 7.41 13.44
N LYS A 237 -1.04 6.49 12.69
CA LYS A 237 -2.50 6.41 12.55
C LYS A 237 -3.16 6.01 13.88
N GLU A 238 -2.62 5.01 14.57
CA GLU A 238 -3.11 4.57 15.87
C GLU A 238 -2.97 5.65 16.95
N ALA A 239 -1.81 6.31 17.03
CA ALA A 239 -1.59 7.40 17.97
C ALA A 239 -2.57 8.56 17.75
N ASN A 240 -2.86 8.91 16.49
CA ASN A 240 -3.84 9.93 16.16
C ASN A 240 -5.27 9.50 16.53
N ALA A 241 -5.64 8.24 16.25
CA ALA A 241 -6.93 7.69 16.64
C ALA A 241 -7.14 7.70 18.16
N ARG A 242 -6.12 7.28 18.94
CA ARG A 242 -6.14 7.32 20.41
C ARG A 242 -6.29 8.76 20.94
N ARG A 243 -5.57 9.74 20.36
CA ARG A 243 -5.72 11.17 20.71
C ARG A 243 -7.12 11.69 20.44
N GLN A 244 -7.73 11.34 19.31
CA GLN A 244 -9.10 11.74 18.96
C GLN A 244 -10.16 11.07 19.84
N ALA A 245 -9.98 9.81 20.21
CA ALA A 245 -10.84 9.13 21.17
C ALA A 245 -10.75 9.79 22.56
N GLY A 246 -9.54 10.17 22.99
CA GLY A 246 -9.31 10.89 24.24
C GLY A 246 -9.96 12.28 24.30
N THR A 247 -9.92 13.07 23.22
CA THR A 247 -10.59 14.38 23.16
C THR A 247 -12.11 14.25 23.12
N ARG A 248 -12.66 13.26 22.41
CA ARG A 248 -14.11 12.96 22.42
C ARG A 248 -14.61 12.54 23.80
N ARG A 249 -13.86 11.69 24.51
CA ARG A 249 -14.18 11.26 25.90
C ARG A 249 -14.09 12.42 26.90
N ARG A 250 -13.29 13.46 26.59
CA ARG A 250 -13.06 14.64 27.42
C ARG A 250 -13.91 15.86 27.04
N GLU A 251 -14.90 15.70 26.14
CA GLU A 251 -16.10 16.56 26.13
C GLU A 251 -16.95 16.23 27.36
N SER A 252 -16.44 16.59 28.54
CA SER A 252 -17.19 16.46 29.78
C SER A 252 -18.44 17.32 29.70
N LEU A 253 -19.48 16.88 30.40
CA LEU A 253 -20.75 17.58 30.59
C LEU A 253 -20.56 19.10 30.81
N GLY A 254 -19.45 19.54 31.41
CA GLY A 254 -19.10 20.95 31.59
C GLY A 254 -18.95 21.77 30.31
N LYS A 255 -18.40 21.24 29.21
CA LYS A 255 -18.30 21.98 27.93
C LYS A 255 -19.64 22.03 27.18
N LYS A 256 -20.43 20.95 27.25
CA LYS A 256 -21.81 20.93 26.73
C LYS A 256 -22.72 21.88 27.52
N ALA A 257 -22.61 21.89 28.85
CA ALA A 257 -23.31 22.83 29.73
C ALA A 257 -22.86 24.27 29.51
N LYS A 258 -21.56 24.54 29.30
CA LYS A 258 -21.06 25.89 28.99
C LYS A 258 -21.55 26.40 27.63
N ARG A 259 -21.64 25.53 26.62
CA ARG A 259 -22.28 25.85 25.32
C ARG A 259 -23.79 26.06 25.44
N PHE A 260 -24.47 25.28 26.27
CA PHE A 260 -25.90 25.40 26.53
C PHE A 260 -26.24 26.69 27.30
N LEU A 261 -25.51 26.98 28.38
CA LEU A 261 -25.61 28.23 29.15
C LEU A 261 -25.26 29.44 28.27
N GLY A 262 -24.25 29.34 27.40
CA GLY A 262 -23.94 30.39 26.42
C GLY A 262 -25.11 30.70 25.47
N ARG A 263 -25.87 29.69 25.03
CA ARG A 263 -27.09 29.87 24.21
C ARG A 263 -28.26 30.44 25.01
N ILE A 264 -28.39 30.11 26.29
CA ILE A 264 -29.45 30.66 27.17
C ILE A 264 -29.17 32.12 27.52
N VAL A 265 -27.93 32.46 27.88
CA VAL A 265 -27.52 33.83 28.22
C VAL A 265 -27.69 34.75 27.02
N ALA A 266 -27.31 34.30 25.81
CA ALA A 266 -27.53 35.05 24.56
C ALA A 266 -29.01 35.29 24.25
N ARG A 267 -29.91 34.43 24.74
CA ARG A 267 -31.36 34.55 24.51
C ARG A 267 -32.06 35.45 25.54
N ASN A 268 -31.46 35.65 26.72
CA ASN A 268 -32.03 36.47 27.80
C ASN A 268 -31.49 37.91 27.88
N SER A 269 -30.42 38.24 27.15
CA SER A 269 -29.87 39.61 27.11
C SER A 269 -30.31 40.38 25.87
N ARG A 270 -31.61 40.70 25.73
CA ARG A 270 -32.13 41.62 24.69
C ARG A 270 -31.62 43.07 24.80
N LYS A 271 -30.85 43.42 25.85
CA LYS A 271 -30.34 44.78 26.07
C LYS A 271 -28.84 44.98 25.80
N MET A 272 -28.10 43.99 25.26
CA MET A 272 -26.67 44.15 24.92
C MET A 272 -26.34 43.63 23.51
N ALA A 273 -27.24 43.83 22.55
CA ALA A 273 -27.02 43.51 21.13
C ALA A 273 -26.48 44.71 20.32
N PHE A 274 -25.59 45.52 20.90
CA PHE A 274 -24.87 46.55 20.13
C PHE A 274 -23.40 46.56 20.53
N ARG A 275 -22.52 46.36 19.54
CA ARG A 275 -21.04 46.29 19.60
C ARG A 275 -20.42 44.93 19.92
N ALA A 276 -20.65 43.96 19.03
CA ALA A 276 -19.55 43.12 18.56
C ALA A 276 -19.27 43.49 17.09
N LYS A 277 -18.39 44.48 16.87
CA LYS A 277 -17.94 44.84 15.53
C LYS A 277 -17.09 43.69 14.97
N SER A 278 -17.49 43.21 13.80
CA SER A 278 -16.69 42.37 12.92
C SER A 278 -15.29 42.95 12.74
N LYS A 279 -14.25 42.13 12.93
CA LYS A 279 -12.92 42.33 12.33
C LYS A 279 -12.66 41.15 11.39
N SER A 280 -13.12 41.30 10.16
CA SER A 280 -12.74 40.50 9.01
C SER A 280 -12.03 41.44 8.04
N CYS A 281 -10.94 40.93 7.43
CA CYS A 281 -10.15 41.54 6.36
C CYS A 281 -9.18 42.66 6.77
N HIS A 282 -7.91 42.31 7.01
CA HIS A 282 -6.74 42.99 6.44
C HIS A 282 -5.96 41.85 5.75
N ASP A 283 -6.05 41.72 4.43
CA ASP A 283 -5.11 42.31 3.48
C ASP A 283 -3.68 41.82 3.70
N LEU A 284 -3.27 40.82 2.92
CA LEU A 284 -1.87 40.52 2.63
C LEU A 284 -1.78 40.24 1.13
N SER A 285 -1.60 41.34 0.40
CA SER A 285 -1.00 41.37 -0.92
C SER A 285 0.47 40.96 -0.84
N VAL A 286 0.84 40.10 -1.79
CA VAL A 286 2.12 39.96 -2.51
C VAL A 286 3.28 40.86 -2.06
N LEU A 287 4.41 40.22 -1.69
CA LEU A 287 5.73 40.40 -2.31
C LEU A 287 6.44 39.04 -2.37
#